data_AF-A0A4P9Y9B8-F1
#
_entry.id   AF-A0A4P9Y9B8-F1
#
_cell.length_a   1.000
_cell.length_b   1.000
_cell.length_c   1.000
_cell.angle_alpha   90.00
_cell.angle_beta   90.00
_cell.angle_gamma   90.00
#
_symmetry.space_group_name_H-M   'P 1'
#
loop_
_entity.id
_entity.type
_entity.pdbx_description
1 polymer ?
#
loop_
_entity_poly.entity_id
_entity_poly.type
_entity_poly.pdbx_seq_one_letter_code
_entity_poly.pdbx_strand_id
1 'polypeptide(L)'
;MNDNRMSDNKMSGNNSNPLVGILTNDLKIDLQARILVTVPEIVLKFYENGRGDEFEVVVVDEIHLIQDEERGIVWEKMILMIPSGVLFVGLSATLGTSEELFFGWLKSIFEMKNDVIDFIKTDKRVIPLNFYSYCGGLIKMEKVESGDGVFEKVFRGEVSLIEIESDVENKDECDGNVK
;
A
#
# COMPACT_ATOMS: atom_id res chain seq x y z
N MET A 1 -4.26 57.03 -21.86
CA MET A 1 -5.10 55.88 -22.28
C MET A 1 -4.82 54.74 -21.32
N ASN A 2 -5.77 54.47 -20.42
CA ASN A 2 -5.84 53.22 -19.68
C ASN A 2 -6.27 52.12 -20.64
N ASP A 3 -5.70 50.92 -20.55
CA ASP A 3 -6.44 49.70 -20.85
C ASP A 3 -6.14 48.67 -19.75
N ASN A 4 -7.00 48.73 -18.72
CA ASN A 4 -7.20 47.68 -17.75
C ASN A 4 -7.90 46.52 -18.46
N ARG A 5 -7.26 45.36 -18.51
CA ARG A 5 -7.97 44.08 -18.67
C ARG A 5 -7.54 43.11 -17.58
N MET A 6 -7.88 43.48 -16.35
CA MET A 6 -8.40 42.51 -15.39
C MET A 6 -9.71 41.99 -15.98
N SER A 7 -9.68 40.77 -16.53
CA SER A 7 -10.91 40.05 -16.80
C SER A 7 -11.43 39.49 -15.48
N ASP A 8 -12.44 40.18 -14.96
CA ASP A 8 -13.35 39.71 -13.93
C ASP A 8 -13.84 38.30 -14.24
N ASN A 9 -13.39 37.31 -13.45
CA ASN A 9 -14.17 36.11 -13.21
C ASN A 9 -14.75 36.21 -11.81
N LYS A 10 -15.86 36.95 -11.72
CA LYS A 10 -16.75 36.92 -10.56
C LYS A 10 -17.58 35.63 -10.65
N MET A 11 -17.18 34.60 -9.93
CA MET A 11 -18.05 33.46 -9.64
C MET A 11 -18.23 33.28 -8.13
N SER A 12 -19.47 33.52 -7.72
CA SER A 12 -20.24 32.95 -6.60
C SER A 12 -19.58 32.86 -5.22
N GLY A 13 -20.22 33.51 -4.25
CA GLY A 13 -19.98 33.28 -2.83
C GLY A 13 -20.16 31.81 -2.48
N ASN A 14 -19.08 31.21 -2.00
CA ASN A 14 -18.99 30.17 -0.99
C ASN A 14 -17.56 30.24 -0.45
N ASN A 15 -17.35 30.90 0.69
CA ASN A 15 -16.07 31.01 1.40
C ASN A 15 -15.67 29.67 2.06
N SER A 16 -15.90 28.55 1.40
CA SER A 16 -15.42 27.25 1.84
C SER A 16 -14.20 26.90 1.01
N ASN A 17 -13.04 26.75 1.66
CA ASN A 17 -11.88 26.16 1.00
C ASN A 17 -12.32 24.85 0.30
N PRO A 18 -11.80 24.58 -0.91
CA PRO A 18 -12.08 23.32 -1.61
C PRO A 18 -11.79 22.13 -0.68
N LEU A 19 -12.60 21.07 -0.80
CA LEU A 19 -12.45 19.92 0.10
C LEU A 19 -11.16 19.14 -0.20
N VAL A 20 -10.84 18.97 -1.48
CA VAL A 20 -9.74 18.13 -1.96
C VAL A 20 -8.85 18.91 -2.91
N GLY A 21 -7.54 18.83 -2.71
CA GLY A 21 -6.51 19.33 -3.58
C GLY A 21 -5.58 18.21 -4.04
N ILE A 22 -4.81 18.47 -5.09
CA ILE A 22 -3.82 17.54 -5.63
C ILE A 22 -2.49 18.25 -5.72
N LEU A 23 -1.44 17.63 -5.16
CA LEU A 23 -0.07 18.10 -5.31
C LEU A 23 0.82 16.95 -5.77
N THR A 24 1.31 17.06 -7.00
CA THR A 24 2.37 16.22 -7.53
C THR A 24 3.42 17.10 -8.20
N ASN A 25 4.46 16.51 -8.78
CA ASN A 25 5.44 17.29 -9.55
C ASN A 25 4.80 17.91 -10.81
N ASP A 26 3.82 17.22 -11.41
CA ASP A 26 3.21 17.63 -12.68
C ASP A 26 1.93 18.47 -12.49
N LEU A 27 1.22 18.28 -11.37
CA LEU A 27 -0.09 18.87 -11.14
C LEU A 27 -0.19 19.57 -9.78
N LYS A 28 -0.74 20.79 -9.78
CA LYS A 28 -0.99 21.60 -8.59
C LYS A 28 -2.40 22.17 -8.64
N ILE A 29 -3.29 21.60 -7.84
CA ILE A 29 -4.70 21.99 -7.76
C ILE A 29 -5.05 22.22 -6.29
N ASP A 30 -5.65 23.37 -5.99
CA ASP A 30 -6.31 23.64 -4.71
C ASP A 30 -5.46 23.30 -3.48
N LEU A 31 -4.23 23.81 -3.42
CA LEU A 31 -3.23 23.47 -2.38
C LEU A 31 -3.61 23.92 -0.95
N GLN A 32 -4.68 24.68 -0.80
CA GLN A 32 -5.25 25.11 0.49
C GLN A 32 -6.48 24.27 0.87
N ALA A 33 -6.71 23.16 0.16
CA ALA A 33 -7.78 22.24 0.46
C ALA A 33 -7.56 21.51 1.78
N ARG A 34 -8.66 21.03 2.36
CA ARG A 34 -8.63 20.30 3.64
C ARG A 34 -7.98 18.91 3.52
N ILE A 35 -8.11 18.29 2.36
CA ILE A 35 -7.52 16.99 2.04
C ILE A 35 -6.56 17.20 0.88
N LEU A 36 -5.32 16.78 1.04
CA LEU A 36 -4.32 16.84 -0.01
C LEU A 36 -4.00 15.42 -0.50
N VAL A 37 -4.32 15.14 -1.76
CA VAL A 37 -3.88 13.92 -2.43
C VAL A 37 -2.52 14.17 -3.06
N THR A 38 -1.55 13.35 -2.69
CA THR A 38 -0.16 13.55 -3.09
C THR A 38 0.60 12.23 -3.15
N VAL A 39 1.90 12.30 -3.43
CA VAL A 39 2.81 11.16 -3.49
C VAL A 39 3.82 11.22 -2.32
N PRO A 40 4.39 10.08 -1.88
CA PRO A 40 5.27 10.01 -0.72
C PRO A 40 6.46 10.99 -0.79
N GLU A 41 7.03 11.21 -1.98
CA GLU A 41 8.16 12.11 -2.19
C GLU A 41 7.82 13.56 -1.87
N ILE A 42 6.57 13.97 -2.06
CA ILE A 42 6.12 15.31 -1.72
C ILE A 42 5.91 15.42 -0.21
N VAL A 43 5.29 14.43 0.42
CA VAL A 43 5.10 14.39 1.88
C VAL A 43 6.46 14.44 2.59
N LEU A 44 7.43 13.65 2.12
CA LEU A 44 8.79 13.66 2.65
C LEU A 44 9.41 15.07 2.57
N LYS A 45 9.21 15.80 1.48
CA LYS A 45 9.67 17.20 1.37
C LYS A 45 8.98 18.12 2.38
N PHE A 46 7.71 17.91 2.73
CA PHE A 46 7.09 18.70 3.82
C PHE A 46 7.81 18.44 5.14
N TYR A 47 8.10 17.17 5.45
CA TYR A 47 8.81 16.80 6.68
C TYR A 47 10.24 17.33 6.73
N GLU A 48 11.00 17.19 5.63
CA GLU A 48 12.38 17.70 5.51
C GLU A 48 12.44 19.23 5.65
N ASN A 49 11.39 19.95 5.25
CA ASN A 49 11.28 21.40 5.41
C ASN A 49 10.69 21.83 6.76
N GLY A 50 10.48 20.90 7.70
CA GLY A 50 9.94 21.19 9.03
C GLY A 50 8.46 21.59 9.02
N ARG A 51 7.70 21.21 7.99
CA ARG A 51 6.27 21.50 7.80
C ARG A 51 5.38 20.28 8.02
N GLY A 52 5.86 19.31 8.79
CA GLY A 52 5.10 18.08 9.08
C GLY A 52 3.92 18.30 10.01
N ASP A 53 3.97 19.37 10.81
CA ASP A 53 2.92 19.83 11.71
C ASP A 53 1.72 20.46 10.97
N GLU A 54 1.81 20.70 9.66
CA GLU A 54 0.68 21.12 8.83
C GLU A 54 -0.36 19.99 8.64
N PHE A 55 -0.01 18.74 8.95
CA PHE A 55 -0.90 17.59 8.82
C PHE A 55 -1.36 17.10 10.19
N GLU A 56 -2.67 17.00 10.38
CA GLU A 56 -3.25 16.33 11.56
C GLU A 56 -3.37 14.80 11.34
N VAL A 57 -3.55 14.39 10.09
CA VAL A 57 -3.76 12.99 9.68
C VAL A 57 -2.98 12.70 8.41
N VAL A 58 -2.31 11.55 8.36
CA VAL A 58 -1.58 11.06 7.19
C VAL A 58 -2.08 9.66 6.87
N VAL A 59 -2.73 9.53 5.71
CA VAL A 59 -3.20 8.25 5.17
C VAL A 59 -2.23 7.80 4.11
N VAL A 60 -1.65 6.62 4.32
CA VAL A 60 -0.65 6.01 3.45
C VAL A 60 -1.29 4.79 2.81
N ASP A 61 -1.63 4.90 1.53
CA ASP A 61 -2.19 3.80 0.76
C ASP A 61 -1.09 2.85 0.26
N GLU A 62 -1.42 1.59 0.02
CA GLU A 62 -0.49 0.56 -0.50
C GLU A 62 0.87 0.51 0.20
N ILE A 63 0.89 0.58 1.52
CA ILE A 63 2.13 0.61 2.32
C ILE A 63 3.02 -0.63 2.11
N HIS A 64 2.47 -1.73 1.58
CA HIS A 64 3.23 -2.90 1.17
C HIS A 64 4.32 -2.59 0.12
N LEU A 65 4.19 -1.47 -0.59
CA LEU A 65 5.21 -0.95 -1.52
C LEU A 65 6.51 -0.52 -0.83
N ILE A 66 6.57 -0.52 0.50
CA ILE A 66 7.84 -0.36 1.23
C ILE A 66 8.88 -1.45 0.91
N GLN A 67 8.42 -2.61 0.43
CA GLN A 67 9.29 -3.72 0.01
C GLN A 67 9.96 -3.49 -1.35
N ASP A 68 9.59 -2.41 -2.07
CA ASP A 68 10.21 -2.06 -3.34
C ASP A 68 11.67 -1.63 -3.15
N GLU A 69 12.60 -2.28 -3.85
CA GLU A 69 14.05 -2.04 -3.69
C GLU A 69 14.47 -0.60 -4.08
N GLU A 70 13.81 0.00 -5.07
CA GLU A 70 14.19 1.32 -5.58
C GLU A 70 13.46 2.44 -4.84
N ARG A 71 12.17 2.23 -4.52
CA ARG A 71 11.28 3.27 -4.02
C ARG A 71 10.94 3.14 -2.53
N GLY A 72 11.14 1.96 -1.94
CA GLY A 72 10.83 1.67 -0.55
C GLY A 72 11.52 2.60 0.46
N ILE A 73 12.73 3.08 0.11
CA ILE A 73 13.48 4.06 0.91
C ILE A 73 12.70 5.36 1.18
N VAL A 74 11.86 5.80 0.22
CA VAL A 74 11.05 7.03 0.39
C VAL A 74 9.95 6.77 1.42
N TRP A 75 9.32 5.60 1.35
CA TRP A 75 8.27 5.20 2.30
C TRP A 75 8.83 5.05 3.72
N GLU A 76 9.97 4.37 3.85
CA GLU A 76 10.65 4.20 5.14
C GLU A 76 10.97 5.55 5.78
N LYS A 77 11.62 6.44 5.02
CA LYS A 77 11.96 7.79 5.49
C LYS A 77 10.72 8.60 5.86
N MET A 78 9.68 8.55 5.03
CA MET A 78 8.43 9.25 5.28
C MET A 78 7.81 8.79 6.60
N ILE A 79 7.70 7.49 6.84
CA ILE A 79 7.13 6.91 8.07
C ILE A 79 7.99 7.29 9.30
N LEU A 80 9.31 7.17 9.19
CA LEU A 80 10.23 7.55 10.26
C LEU A 80 10.10 9.02 10.65
N MET A 81 9.80 9.90 9.70
CA MET A 81 9.71 11.35 9.90
C MET A 81 8.33 11.86 10.32
N ILE A 82 7.32 11.00 10.42
CA ILE A 82 5.99 11.41 10.92
C ILE A 82 6.14 12.05 12.31
N PRO A 83 5.69 13.30 12.52
CA PRO A 83 5.76 13.95 13.82
C PRO A 83 4.86 13.25 14.85
N SER A 84 5.23 13.33 16.14
CA SER A 84 4.36 12.85 17.21
C SER A 84 3.06 13.65 17.27
N GLY A 85 1.95 12.96 17.56
CA GLY A 85 0.60 13.55 17.58
C GLY A 85 -0.10 13.61 16.22
N VAL A 86 0.58 13.29 15.11
CA VAL A 86 -0.07 13.13 13.80
C VAL A 86 -0.68 11.74 13.71
N LEU A 87 -1.98 11.66 13.39
CA LEU A 87 -2.66 10.38 13.23
C LEU A 87 -2.20 9.70 11.94
N PHE A 88 -1.55 8.55 12.09
CA PHE A 88 -1.13 7.72 10.97
C PHE A 88 -2.14 6.61 10.66
N VAL A 89 -2.48 6.45 9.38
CA VAL A 89 -3.31 5.35 8.88
C VAL A 89 -2.60 4.70 7.70
N GLY A 90 -2.05 3.50 7.91
CA GLY A 90 -1.46 2.69 6.84
C GLY A 90 -2.48 1.70 6.28
N LEU A 91 -2.72 1.75 4.97
CA LEU A 91 -3.54 0.79 4.24
C LEU A 91 -2.62 -0.15 3.46
N SER A 92 -2.91 -1.44 3.54
CA SER A 92 -2.11 -2.48 2.90
C SER A 92 -3.00 -3.56 2.31
N ALA A 93 -2.58 -4.14 1.19
CA ALA A 93 -2.95 -5.49 0.84
C ALA A 93 -2.37 -6.50 1.86
N THR A 94 -2.85 -7.73 1.83
CA THR A 94 -2.30 -8.79 2.68
C THR A 94 -0.83 -9.06 2.30
N LEU A 95 0.09 -8.81 3.22
CA LEU A 95 1.54 -9.00 3.10
C LEU A 95 1.98 -10.44 3.45
N GLY A 96 1.03 -11.38 3.50
CA GLY A 96 1.29 -12.79 3.76
C GLY A 96 1.91 -12.99 5.16
N THR A 97 3.01 -13.73 5.22
CA THR A 97 3.72 -14.06 6.47
C THR A 97 4.52 -12.88 7.03
N SER A 98 4.77 -11.83 6.24
CA SER A 98 5.62 -10.69 6.64
C SER A 98 4.88 -9.58 7.40
N GLU A 99 3.55 -9.66 7.50
CA GLU A 99 2.70 -8.66 8.15
C GLU A 99 3.08 -8.39 9.61
N GLU A 100 3.32 -9.45 10.39
CA GLU A 100 3.62 -9.33 11.82
C GLU A 100 4.98 -8.67 12.06
N LEU A 101 5.98 -9.00 11.23
CA LEU A 101 7.31 -8.40 11.29
C LEU A 101 7.26 -6.92 10.92
N PHE A 102 6.54 -6.59 9.85
CA PHE A 102 6.35 -5.21 9.42
C PHE A 102 5.63 -4.38 10.49
N PHE A 103 4.58 -4.92 11.09
CA PHE A 103 3.89 -4.27 12.20
C PHE A 103 4.79 -4.11 13.43
N GLY A 104 5.62 -5.12 13.75
CA GLY A 104 6.60 -5.02 14.84
C GLY A 104 7.60 -3.88 14.64
N TRP A 105 8.09 -3.70 13.42
CA TRP A 105 8.93 -2.57 13.05
C TRP A 105 8.20 -1.23 13.21
N LEU A 106 6.99 -1.10 12.64
CA LEU A 106 6.16 0.11 12.80
C LEU A 106 5.94 0.43 14.28
N LYS A 107 5.52 -0.56 15.06
CA LYS A 107 5.27 -0.40 16.50
C LYS A 107 6.49 0.15 17.23
N SER A 108 7.69 -0.34 16.95
CA SER A 108 8.90 0.18 17.58
C SER A 108 9.16 1.67 17.27
N ILE A 109 8.87 2.12 16.03
CA ILE A 109 9.00 3.53 15.62
C ILE A 109 8.01 4.41 16.38
N PHE A 110 6.75 4.00 16.49
CA PHE A 110 5.72 4.78 17.17
C PHE A 110 5.93 4.79 18.70
N GLU A 111 6.37 3.68 19.30
CA GLU A 111 6.72 3.60 20.71
C GLU A 111 7.89 4.55 21.07
N MET A 112 8.91 4.66 20.21
CA MET A 112 10.00 5.63 20.39
C MET A 112 9.51 7.09 20.44
N LYS A 113 8.34 7.37 19.85
CA LYS A 113 7.68 8.69 19.84
C LYS A 113 6.64 8.85 20.96
N ASN A 114 6.47 7.85 21.82
CA ASN A 114 5.39 7.74 22.81
C ASN A 114 3.98 7.71 22.19
N ASP A 115 3.86 7.24 20.95
CA ASP A 115 2.59 7.04 20.25
C ASP A 115 2.20 5.55 20.24
N VAL A 116 0.93 5.27 19.97
CA VAL A 116 0.38 3.91 19.90
C VAL A 116 -0.10 3.64 18.48
N ILE A 117 0.10 2.41 18.00
CA ILE A 117 -0.39 1.93 16.71
C ILE A 117 -1.03 0.55 16.87
N ASP A 118 -2.16 0.36 16.20
CA ASP A 118 -2.90 -0.90 16.17
C ASP A 118 -2.79 -1.58 14.80
N PHE A 119 -2.87 -2.92 14.80
CA PHE A 119 -2.88 -3.72 13.59
C PHE A 119 -4.25 -4.38 13.40
N ILE A 120 -4.87 -4.13 12.24
CA ILE A 120 -6.18 -4.67 11.89
C ILE A 120 -6.04 -5.46 10.59
N LYS A 121 -6.42 -6.75 10.63
CA LYS A 121 -6.32 -7.66 9.49
C LYS A 121 -7.66 -8.35 9.23
N THR A 122 -7.93 -8.66 7.97
CA THR A 122 -8.98 -9.61 7.58
C THR A 122 -8.53 -10.47 6.40
N ASP A 123 -8.73 -11.78 6.50
CA ASP A 123 -8.49 -12.72 5.40
C ASP A 123 -9.72 -12.88 4.48
N LYS A 124 -10.84 -12.22 4.83
CA LYS A 124 -12.10 -12.36 4.10
C LYS A 124 -12.15 -11.37 2.93
N ARG A 125 -12.04 -11.88 1.71
CA ARG A 125 -12.29 -11.09 0.50
C ARG A 125 -13.79 -10.77 0.36
N VAL A 126 -14.12 -9.50 0.17
CA VAL A 126 -15.51 -9.02 -0.01
C VAL A 126 -16.13 -9.55 -1.31
N ILE A 127 -15.34 -9.56 -2.39
CA ILE A 127 -15.75 -10.10 -3.69
C ILE A 127 -15.10 -11.49 -3.86
N PRO A 128 -15.87 -12.59 -3.82
CA PRO A 128 -15.30 -13.93 -3.95
C PRO A 128 -14.68 -14.14 -5.33
N LEU A 129 -13.52 -14.79 -5.39
CA LEU A 129 -12.90 -15.19 -6.66
C LEU A 129 -13.31 -16.61 -7.03
N ASN A 130 -13.53 -16.82 -8.33
CA ASN A 130 -13.65 -18.14 -8.92
C ASN A 130 -12.42 -18.37 -9.80
N PHE A 131 -11.74 -19.49 -9.59
CA PHE A 131 -10.53 -19.84 -10.32
C PHE A 131 -10.89 -20.82 -11.45
N TYR A 132 -10.30 -20.64 -12.63
CA TYR A 132 -10.49 -21.49 -13.80
C TYR A 132 -9.14 -21.74 -14.48
N SER A 133 -8.91 -22.96 -14.97
CA SER A 133 -7.78 -23.29 -15.84
C SER A 133 -8.26 -23.47 -17.28
N TYR A 134 -7.42 -23.13 -18.25
CA TYR A 134 -7.69 -23.31 -19.67
C TYR A 134 -6.78 -24.39 -20.27
N CYS A 135 -7.33 -25.57 -20.52
CA CYS A 135 -6.64 -26.72 -21.11
C CYS A 135 -7.51 -27.32 -22.23
N GLY A 136 -7.59 -26.63 -23.37
CA GLY A 136 -8.52 -27.02 -24.46
C GLY A 136 -10.01 -26.78 -24.13
N GLY A 137 -10.28 -26.15 -22.98
CA GLY A 137 -11.59 -25.79 -22.45
C GLY A 137 -11.43 -25.13 -21.09
N LEU A 138 -12.46 -24.41 -20.62
CA LEU A 138 -12.46 -23.82 -19.27
C LEU A 138 -12.85 -24.88 -18.24
N ILE A 139 -11.96 -25.13 -17.28
CA ILE A 139 -12.18 -26.06 -16.18
C ILE A 139 -12.20 -25.26 -14.88
N LYS A 140 -13.31 -25.34 -14.14
CA LYS A 140 -13.43 -24.65 -12.84
C LYS A 140 -12.55 -25.33 -11.81
N MET A 141 -11.70 -24.55 -11.14
CA MET A 141 -10.87 -25.00 -10.03
C MET A 141 -11.69 -24.88 -8.73
N GLU A 142 -11.61 -25.89 -7.87
CA GLU A 142 -12.17 -25.85 -6.52
C GLU A 142 -11.03 -25.94 -5.51
N LYS A 143 -11.06 -25.08 -4.49
CA LYS A 143 -10.06 -25.11 -3.41
C LYS A 143 -10.25 -26.40 -2.62
N VAL A 144 -9.22 -27.25 -2.56
CA VAL A 144 -9.19 -28.44 -1.71
C VAL A 144 -8.18 -28.19 -0.59
N GLU A 145 -8.64 -28.27 0.66
CA GLU A 145 -7.77 -28.16 1.83
C GLU A 145 -7.20 -29.54 2.17
N SER A 146 -5.91 -29.75 1.88
CA SER A 146 -5.14 -30.91 2.36
C SER A 146 -4.29 -30.47 3.56
N GLY A 147 -4.29 -31.28 4.62
CA GLY A 147 -3.69 -30.96 5.93
C GLY A 147 -2.18 -30.70 5.93
N ASP A 148 -1.47 -30.96 4.82
CA ASP A 148 0.00 -31.01 4.80
C ASP A 148 0.64 -30.03 3.79
N GLY A 149 -0.10 -29.03 3.31
CA GLY A 149 0.40 -28.02 2.38
C GLY A 149 0.02 -28.31 0.92
N VAL A 150 -0.84 -27.43 0.38
CA VAL A 150 -1.23 -27.19 -1.02
C VAL A 150 -1.26 -28.40 -1.98
N PHE A 151 -2.46 -28.91 -2.27
CA PHE A 151 -2.73 -29.69 -3.48
C PHE A 151 -3.96 -29.13 -4.21
N GLU A 152 -3.78 -28.67 -5.45
CA GLU A 152 -4.91 -28.28 -6.32
C GLU A 152 -5.47 -29.53 -7.02
N LYS A 153 -6.72 -29.87 -6.69
CA LYS A 153 -7.46 -30.96 -7.34
C LYS A 153 -8.56 -30.39 -8.21
N VAL A 154 -8.60 -30.82 -9.47
CA VAL A 154 -9.66 -30.47 -10.42
C VAL A 154 -10.19 -31.76 -11.03
N PHE A 155 -11.50 -31.98 -10.94
CA PHE A 155 -12.13 -33.10 -11.64
C PHE A 155 -13.47 -32.68 -12.25
N ARG A 156 -13.63 -32.97 -13.55
CA ARG A 156 -14.84 -33.61 -14.11
C ARG A 156 -14.59 -34.06 -15.56
N GLY A 157 -14.48 -35.39 -15.76
CA GLY A 157 -14.39 -36.05 -17.07
C GLY A 157 -13.10 -36.85 -17.25
N GLU A 158 -13.17 -38.02 -17.90
CA GLU A 158 -12.08 -38.99 -18.12
C GLU A 158 -10.87 -38.39 -18.85
N VAL A 159 -10.00 -37.64 -18.18
CA VAL A 159 -8.67 -37.30 -18.69
C VAL A 159 -7.68 -37.22 -17.53
N SER A 160 -6.48 -37.74 -17.80
CA SER A 160 -5.32 -37.99 -16.94
C SER A 160 -4.90 -36.85 -16.00
N LEU A 161 -4.39 -37.27 -14.83
CA LEU A 161 -3.62 -36.48 -13.88
C LEU A 161 -2.57 -35.61 -14.60
N ILE A 162 -2.60 -34.31 -14.33
CA ILE A 162 -1.47 -33.41 -14.59
C ILE A 162 -0.94 -33.04 -13.21
N GLU A 163 0.20 -33.61 -12.83
CA GLU A 163 0.99 -33.12 -11.71
C GLU A 163 1.57 -31.77 -12.12
N ILE A 164 1.16 -30.72 -11.44
CA ILE A 164 1.84 -29.43 -11.49
C ILE A 164 2.71 -29.41 -10.24
N GLU A 165 3.97 -29.81 -10.37
CA GLU A 165 4.98 -29.51 -9.36
C GLU A 165 5.12 -27.99 -9.30
N SER A 166 4.70 -27.39 -8.19
CA SER A 166 5.17 -26.06 -7.84
C SER A 166 6.60 -26.21 -7.36
N ASP A 167 7.57 -25.80 -8.18
CA ASP A 167 8.94 -25.57 -7.75
C ASP A 167 8.95 -24.43 -6.73
N VAL A 168 8.62 -24.75 -5.48
CA VAL A 168 9.08 -23.98 -4.33
C VAL A 168 10.45 -24.55 -4.02
N GLU A 169 11.48 -24.03 -4.70
CA GLU A 169 12.86 -24.20 -4.27
C GLU A 169 12.97 -23.62 -2.85
N ASN A 170 12.79 -24.47 -1.84
CA ASN A 170 13.38 -24.27 -0.53
C ASN A 170 14.90 -24.31 -0.73
N LYS A 171 15.52 -23.14 -0.94
CA LYS A 171 16.96 -22.98 -0.73
C LYS A 171 17.24 -22.81 0.76
N ASP A 172 17.03 -23.89 1.49
CA ASP A 172 17.75 -24.14 2.73
C ASP A 172 18.64 -25.36 2.49
N GLU A 173 19.92 -25.23 2.86
CA GLU A 173 21.04 -26.19 2.77
C GLU A 173 21.86 -26.23 1.46
N CYS A 174 23.03 -25.58 1.51
CA CYS A 174 24.28 -26.18 1.03
C CYS A 174 25.38 -25.96 2.06
N ASP A 175 25.73 -27.07 2.71
CA ASP A 175 26.93 -27.30 3.51
C ASP A 175 28.25 -26.96 2.78
N GLY A 176 29.23 -26.55 3.59
CA GLY A 176 30.54 -27.23 3.58
C GLY A 176 31.66 -26.70 2.69
N ASN A 177 32.81 -26.50 3.35
CA ASN A 177 34.20 -26.42 2.84
C ASN A 177 34.72 -25.07 2.33
N VAL A 178 35.17 -24.26 3.29
CA VAL A 178 36.33 -23.38 3.07
C VAL A 178 37.58 -24.18 3.44
N LYS A 179 38.47 -24.35 2.45
CA LYS A 179 39.85 -24.81 2.66
C LYS A 179 40.67 -23.77 3.43
#